data_AF-T1CAN6-F1
#
_entry.id   AF-T1CAN6-F1
#
_cell.length_a   1.000
_cell.length_b   1.000
_cell.length_c   1.000
_cell.angle_alpha   90.00
_cell.angle_beta   90.00
_cell.angle_gamma   90.00
#
_symmetry.space_group_name_H-M   'P 1'
#
loop_
_entity.id
_entity.type
_entity.pdbx_description
1 polymer ?
#
loop_
_entity_poly.entity_id
_entity_poly.type
_entity_poly.pdbx_seq_one_letter_code
_entity_poly.pdbx_strand_id
1 'polypeptide(L)'
;MARQAVEAERRLDDLQERLGFQFKRRELLRESMTHTSWINERGDQGRDNERLEYLGDAVLELVAGEYLFSRFPNYDRDSSPRC
;
A
#
# COMPACT_ATOMS: atom_id res chain seq x y z
N MET A 1 -17.57 -1.74 21.86
CA MET A 1 -16.97 -0.85 20.86
C MET A 1 -15.53 -0.43 21.21
N ALA A 2 -15.26 0.19 22.37
CA ALA A 2 -13.92 0.73 22.69
C ALA A 2 -12.76 -0.30 22.66
N ARG A 3 -12.99 -1.55 23.09
CA ARG A 3 -11.94 -2.59 23.10
C ARG A 3 -11.41 -2.97 21.71
N GLN A 4 -12.27 -2.99 20.70
CA GLN A 4 -11.85 -3.38 19.34
C GLN A 4 -10.98 -2.30 18.68
N ALA A 5 -11.27 -1.02 18.93
CA ALA A 5 -10.47 0.08 18.42
C ALA A 5 -9.04 0.08 19.01
N VAL A 6 -8.92 -0.20 20.32
CA VAL A 6 -7.62 -0.31 21.01
C VAL A 6 -6.79 -1.47 20.47
N GLU A 7 -7.42 -2.61 20.20
CA GLU A 7 -6.70 -3.77 19.64
C GLU A 7 -6.26 -3.54 18.20
N ALA A 8 -7.10 -2.90 17.37
CA ALA A 8 -6.71 -2.52 16.02
C ALA A 8 -5.51 -1.59 16.01
N GLU A 9 -5.49 -0.58 16.89
CA GLU A 9 -4.36 0.35 17.00
C GLU A 9 -3.07 -0.37 17.41
N ARG A 10 -3.14 -1.31 18.37
CA ARG A 10 -1.97 -2.11 18.76
C ARG A 10 -1.42 -2.91 17.58
N ARG A 11 -2.29 -3.51 16.76
CA ARG A 11 -1.86 -4.26 15.56
C ARG A 11 -1.17 -3.37 14.54
N LEU A 12 -1.56 -2.10 14.44
CA LEU A 12 -0.91 -1.12 13.57
C LEU A 12 0.46 -0.70 14.12
N ASP A 13 0.61 -0.57 15.43
CA ASP A 13 1.92 -0.35 16.07
C ASP A 13 2.84 -1.56 15.82
N ASP A 14 2.37 -2.80 16.05
CA ASP A 14 3.11 -4.04 15.77
C ASP A 14 3.53 -4.14 14.29
N LEU A 15 2.67 -3.71 13.36
CA LEU A 15 2.97 -3.70 11.92
C LEU A 15 4.11 -2.72 11.59
N GLN A 16 4.09 -1.50 12.15
CA GLN A 16 5.14 -0.51 11.92
C GLN A 16 6.51 -1.00 12.40
N GLU A 17 6.54 -1.68 13.55
CA GLU A 17 7.76 -2.31 14.06
C GLU A 17 8.29 -3.38 13.10
N ARG A 18 7.41 -4.25 12.60
CA ARG A 18 7.79 -5.32 11.64
C ARG A 18 8.25 -4.78 10.28
N LEU A 19 7.69 -3.66 9.84
CA LEU A 19 8.11 -2.97 8.62
C LEU A 19 9.42 -2.18 8.80
N GLY A 20 9.85 -1.94 10.05
CA GLY A 20 10.98 -1.04 10.35
C GLY A 20 10.70 0.40 9.92
N PHE A 21 9.42 0.79 9.78
CA PHE A 21 9.00 2.08 9.26
C PHE A 21 7.90 2.67 10.11
N GLN A 22 8.14 3.90 10.61
CA GLN A 22 7.19 4.64 11.42
C GLN A 22 6.47 5.69 10.57
N PHE A 23 5.14 5.58 10.48
CA PHE A 23 4.34 6.53 9.72
C PHE A 23 4.26 7.86 10.45
N LYS A 24 4.68 8.95 9.78
CA LYS A 24 4.50 10.32 10.31
C LYS A 24 3.03 10.68 10.56
N ARG A 25 2.13 10.13 9.74
CA ARG A 25 0.68 10.32 9.83
C ARG A 25 0.02 8.95 9.96
N ARG A 26 -0.37 8.58 11.19
CA ARG A 26 -1.04 7.30 11.49
C ARG A 26 -2.34 7.09 10.71
N GLU A 27 -3.00 8.19 10.35
CA GLU A 27 -4.25 8.12 9.57
C GLU A 27 -4.05 7.52 8.18
N LEU A 28 -2.90 7.74 7.55
CA LEU A 28 -2.57 7.11 6.26
C LEU A 28 -2.39 5.60 6.39
N LEU A 29 -1.81 5.15 7.50
CA LEU A 29 -1.67 3.72 7.78
C LEU A 29 -3.05 3.09 7.99
N ARG A 30 -3.94 3.73 8.75
CA ARG A 30 -5.32 3.26 8.92
C ARG A 30 -6.08 3.21 7.59
N GLU A 31 -6.00 4.27 6.79
CA GLU A 31 -6.60 4.35 5.46
C GLU A 31 -6.07 3.24 4.55
N SER A 32 -4.75 3.01 4.50
CA SER A 32 -4.14 1.95 3.67
C SER A 32 -4.57 0.52 4.06
N MET A 33 -4.97 0.32 5.32
CA MET A 33 -5.41 -0.97 5.86
C MET A 33 -6.94 -1.11 5.86
N THR A 34 -7.66 -0.13 5.31
CA THR A 34 -9.13 -0.11 5.24
C THR A 34 -9.56 -0.44 3.81
N HIS A 35 -10.09 -1.64 3.63
CA HIS A 35 -10.61 -2.10 2.34
C HIS A 35 -12.04 -1.57 2.09
N THR A 36 -12.39 -1.36 0.82
CA THR A 36 -13.72 -0.87 0.39
C THR A 36 -14.88 -1.71 0.90
N SER A 37 -14.74 -3.04 0.93
CA SER A 37 -15.78 -3.95 1.43
C SER A 37 -16.16 -3.64 2.88
N TRP A 38 -15.19 -3.26 3.70
CA TRP A 38 -15.41 -2.93 5.11
C TRP A 38 -16.22 -1.64 5.29
N ILE A 39 -16.01 -0.65 4.43
CA ILE A 39 -16.76 0.61 4.44
C ILE A 39 -18.19 0.38 3.95
N ASN A 40 -18.34 -0.35 2.85
CA ASN A 40 -19.63 -0.65 2.24
C ASN A 40 -20.56 -1.46 3.15
N GLU A 41 -20.02 -2.43 3.90
CA GLU A 41 -20.79 -3.25 4.85
C GLU A 41 -21.28 -2.46 6.08
N ARG A 42 -20.55 -1.42 6.48
CA ARG A 42 -20.87 -0.61 7.67
C ARG A 42 -21.70 0.63 7.36
N GLY A 43 -21.90 0.95 6.07
CA GLY A 43 -22.56 2.18 5.63
C GLY A 43 -21.82 3.44 6.08
N ASP A 44 -20.51 3.32 6.32
CA ASP A 44 -19.67 4.41 6.80
C ASP A 44 -19.21 5.27 5.62
N GLN A 45 -18.87 6.55 5.86
CA GLN A 45 -18.31 7.44 4.83
C GLN A 45 -16.81 7.66 5.01
N GLY A 46 -16.14 6.68 5.61
CA GLY A 46 -14.69 6.68 5.79
C GLY A 46 -13.95 6.65 4.45
N ARG A 47 -12.63 6.93 4.51
CA ARG A 47 -11.75 6.74 3.37
C ARG A 47 -11.26 5.30 3.32
N ASP A 48 -11.40 4.66 2.17
CA ASP A 48 -10.78 3.38 1.86
C ASP A 48 -9.38 3.57 1.25
N ASN A 49 -8.73 2.45 0.96
CA ASN A 49 -7.40 2.39 0.42
C ASN A 49 -7.32 2.58 -1.11
N GLU A 50 -8.41 2.69 -1.88
CA GLU A 50 -8.36 2.66 -3.36
C GLU A 50 -7.48 3.78 -3.93
N ARG A 51 -7.60 4.98 -3.35
CA ARG A 51 -6.80 6.14 -3.79
C ARG A 51 -5.31 5.97 -3.49
N LEU A 52 -4.99 5.33 -2.36
CA LEU A 52 -3.60 5.06 -1.97
C LEU A 52 -3.02 3.91 -2.78
N GLU A 53 -3.82 2.89 -3.10
CA GLU A 53 -3.47 1.79 -3.98
C GLU A 53 -3.13 2.30 -5.39
N TYR A 54 -4.03 3.08 -6.00
CA TYR A 54 -3.79 3.68 -7.32
C TYR A 54 -2.50 4.51 -7.37
N LEU A 55 -2.25 5.31 -6.33
CA LEU A 55 -1.01 6.09 -6.24
C LEU A 55 0.21 5.18 -6.01
N GLY A 56 0.07 4.16 -5.18
CA GLY A 56 1.13 3.19 -4.87
C GLY A 56 1.59 2.44 -6.11
N ASP A 57 0.65 1.98 -6.93
CA ASP A 57 0.94 1.28 -8.18
C ASP A 57 1.74 2.15 -9.14
N ALA A 58 1.33 3.41 -9.35
CA ALA A 58 2.07 4.34 -10.21
C ALA A 58 3.50 4.61 -9.71
N VAL A 59 3.68 4.73 -8.39
CA VAL A 59 5.01 4.92 -7.78
C VAL A 59 5.87 3.66 -7.93
N LEU A 60 5.30 2.48 -7.69
CA LEU A 60 6.01 1.22 -7.83
C LEU A 60 6.41 0.96 -9.29
N GLU A 61 5.51 1.23 -10.23
CA GLU A 61 5.78 1.10 -11.66
C GLU A 61 6.91 2.03 -12.11
N LEU A 62 6.92 3.28 -11.64
CA LEU A 62 7.99 4.23 -11.93
C LEU A 62 9.35 3.74 -11.40
N VAL A 63 9.41 3.38 -10.11
CA VAL A 63 10.66 2.95 -9.47
C VAL A 63 11.17 1.64 -10.08
N ALA A 64 10.27 0.69 -10.34
CA ALA A 64 10.63 -0.57 -11.00
C ALA A 64 11.11 -0.33 -12.43
N GLY A 65 10.44 0.54 -13.18
CA GLY A 65 10.82 0.92 -14.53
C GLY A 65 12.20 1.56 -14.59
N GLU A 66 12.48 2.53 -13.71
CA GLU A 66 13.79 3.17 -13.60
C GLU A 66 14.89 2.18 -13.22
N TYR A 67 14.63 1.31 -12.24
CA TYR A 67 15.56 0.28 -11.81
C TYR A 67 15.90 -0.69 -12.94
N LEU A 68 14.90 -1.20 -13.65
CA LEU A 68 15.08 -2.15 -14.75
C LEU A 68 15.82 -1.50 -15.93
N PHE A 69 15.44 -0.28 -16.30
CA PHE A 69 16.08 0.46 -17.39
C PHE A 69 17.56 0.72 -17.09
N SER A 70 17.87 1.13 -15.86
CA SER A 70 19.24 1.42 -15.43
C SER A 70 20.09 0.15 -15.29
N ARG A 71 19.50 -0.95 -14.80
CA ARG A 71 20.22 -2.20 -14.54
C ARG A 71 20.45 -3.03 -15.80
N PHE A 72 19.58 -2.90 -16.80
CA PHE A 72 19.64 -3.68 -18.03
C PHE A 72 19.61 -2.79 -19.28
N PRO A 73 20.67 -1.98 -19.52
CA PRO A 73 20.71 -1.00 -20.61
C PRO A 73 20.66 -1.61 -22.01
N ASN A 74 20.97 -2.90 -22.15
CA ASN A 74 20.96 -3.65 -23.41
C ASN A 74 19.78 -4.64 -23.51
N TYR A 75 18.79 -4.53 -22.62
CA TYR A 75 17.61 -5.41 -22.65
C TYR A 75 16.58 -4.86 -23.62
N ASP A 76 16.64 -5.33 -24.85
CA ASP A 76 15.59 -5.07 -25.82
C ASP A 76 14.34 -5.86 -25.42
N ARG A 77 13.25 -5.13 -25.17
CA ARG A 77 11.94 -5.68 -24.79
C ARG A 77 11.43 -6.74 -25.79
N ASP A 78 11.87 -6.69 -27.05
CA ASP A 78 11.50 -7.63 -28.12
C ASP A 78 12.32 -8.94 -28.11
N SER A 79 13.39 -9.02 -27.33
CA SER A 79 14.21 -10.24 -27.15
C SER A 79 13.78 -11.12 -25.97
N SER A 80 12.84 -10.64 -25.15
CA SER A 80 12.24 -11.44 -24.08
C SER A 80 11.39 -12.56 -24.70
N PRO A 81 11.57 -13.84 -24.32
CA PRO A 81 10.63 -14.88 -24.72
C PRO A 81 9.24 -14.44 -24.25
N ARG A 82 8.34 -14.24 -25.21
CA ARG A 82 6.94 -13.90 -24.93
C ARG A 82 6.37 -15.02 -24.03
N CYS A 83 5.70 -14.64 -22.96
CA CYS A 83 4.74 -15.52 -22.31
C CYS A 83 3.59 -15.81 -23.28
#